data_AF-A0A928F367-F1
#
_entry.id   AF-A0A928F367-F1
#
_cell.length_a   1.000
_cell.length_b   1.000
_cell.length_c   1.000
_cell.angle_alpha   90.00
_cell.angle_beta   90.00
_cell.angle_gamma   90.00
#
_symmetry.space_group_name_H-M   'P 1'
#
loop_
_entity.id
_entity.type
_entity.pdbx_description
1 polymer ?
#
loop_
_entity_poly.entity_id
_entity_poly.type
_entity_poly.pdbx_seq_one_letter_code
_entity_poly.pdbx_strand_id
1 'polypeptide(L)'
;MRRFLVLLLVLLTVFAGCDRDKSSKSDLVAFLQDNDGYGVTNTESGVHYTALPFCFESIAGDEAVGEFYDKKADYRVTYHKIPGVDPAQYLVDSEMGVWYADATLQAPVPEALTPTALLVCEEGAVDVVLLRLLPTTHAAVIEEALTLWFEGEVTVKPETAATLSRGIKLASAELPGIYYCFSFGTWGEQAYFFEMFSGRAVAVPASLAAHFINAQ
;
A
#
# COMPACT_ATOMS: atom_id res chain seq x y z
N MET A 1 -64.09 -0.56 14.57
CA MET A 1 -63.51 0.71 14.05
C MET A 1 -62.06 0.98 14.50
N ARG A 2 -61.56 0.46 15.63
CA ARG A 2 -60.18 0.69 16.09
C ARG A 2 -59.06 -0.05 15.32
N ARG A 3 -59.40 -1.13 14.58
CA ARG A 3 -58.43 -1.94 13.83
C ARG A 3 -58.16 -1.46 12.40
N PHE A 4 -58.98 -0.55 11.87
CA PHE A 4 -58.78 0.02 10.53
C PHE A 4 -57.84 1.24 10.52
N LEU A 5 -57.73 1.94 11.65
CA LEU A 5 -56.86 3.13 11.78
C LEU A 5 -55.37 2.77 11.88
N VAL A 6 -55.05 1.58 12.41
CA VAL A 6 -53.65 1.12 12.58
C VAL A 6 -53.05 0.67 11.25
N LEU A 7 -53.87 0.14 10.34
CA LEU A 7 -53.40 -0.30 9.02
C LEU A 7 -53.13 0.88 8.06
N LEU A 8 -53.80 2.02 8.22
CA LEU A 8 -53.53 3.21 7.40
C LEU A 8 -52.23 3.91 7.80
N LEU A 9 -51.82 3.81 9.08
CA LEU A 9 -50.59 4.43 9.56
C LEU A 9 -49.33 3.67 9.11
N VAL A 10 -49.42 2.34 8.92
CA VAL A 10 -48.31 1.50 8.46
C VAL A 10 -48.08 1.65 6.94
N LEU A 11 -49.11 2.00 6.18
CA LEU A 11 -48.98 2.24 4.72
C LEU A 11 -48.47 3.65 4.36
N LEU A 12 -48.52 4.61 5.28
CA LEU A 12 -47.96 5.96 5.07
C LEU A 12 -46.47 6.07 5.43
N THR A 13 -45.89 5.12 6.18
CA THR A 13 -44.45 5.09 6.47
C THR A 13 -43.63 4.38 5.38
N VAL A 14 -44.26 3.63 4.48
CA VAL A 14 -43.56 2.93 3.38
C VAL A 14 -43.22 3.84 2.20
N PHE A 15 -43.84 5.03 2.11
CA PHE A 15 -43.59 5.99 1.02
C PHE A 15 -42.86 7.29 1.44
N ALA A 16 -42.45 7.40 2.70
CA ALA A 16 -41.64 8.52 3.20
C ALA A 16 -40.13 8.21 3.29
N GLY A 17 -39.70 7.03 2.82
CA GLY A 17 -38.29 6.60 2.81
C GLY A 17 -37.63 6.62 1.43
N CYS A 18 -38.31 7.15 0.40
CA CYS A 18 -37.65 7.50 -0.86
C CYS A 18 -37.07 8.91 -0.74
N ASP A 19 -36.21 9.14 0.26
CA ASP A 19 -35.19 10.16 0.09
C ASP A 19 -34.24 9.59 -0.96
N ARG A 20 -34.45 10.02 -2.21
CA ARG A 20 -33.38 10.05 -3.18
C ARG A 20 -32.20 10.68 -2.47
N ASP A 21 -31.18 9.88 -2.18
CA ASP A 21 -29.85 10.35 -1.81
C ASP A 21 -29.45 11.42 -2.81
N LYS A 22 -29.74 12.67 -2.47
CA LYS A 22 -29.12 13.83 -3.05
C LYS A 22 -27.71 13.73 -2.56
N SER A 23 -26.86 13.08 -3.36
CA SER A 23 -25.40 13.11 -3.31
C SER A 23 -24.92 13.85 -2.08
N SER A 24 -24.69 13.11 -0.99
CA SER A 24 -23.91 13.60 0.15
C SER A 24 -22.73 14.35 -0.45
N LYS A 25 -22.73 15.68 -0.37
CA LYS A 25 -21.51 16.43 -0.62
C LYS A 25 -20.56 15.87 0.42
N SER A 26 -19.59 15.08 0.00
CA SER A 26 -18.59 14.60 0.92
C SER A 26 -17.95 15.86 1.51
N ASP A 27 -17.79 15.92 2.83
CA ASP A 27 -17.02 16.98 3.49
C ASP A 27 -15.51 16.83 3.21
N LEU A 28 -15.15 16.01 2.21
CA LEU A 28 -13.80 15.73 1.79
C LEU A 28 -13.27 16.88 0.94
N VAL A 29 -12.00 17.21 1.15
CA VAL A 29 -11.31 18.22 0.35
C VAL A 29 -11.18 17.73 -1.08
N ALA A 30 -11.46 18.60 -2.06
CA ALA A 30 -11.27 18.25 -3.45
C ALA A 30 -9.77 18.23 -3.80
N PHE A 31 -9.34 17.20 -4.54
CA PHE A 31 -8.00 17.10 -5.11
C PHE A 31 -8.07 17.32 -6.62
N LEU A 32 -7.06 18.00 -7.16
CA LEU A 32 -6.83 18.12 -8.60
C LEU A 32 -5.73 17.16 -9.00
N GLN A 33 -5.97 16.32 -10.00
CA GLN A 33 -4.94 15.42 -10.54
C GLN A 33 -4.20 16.09 -11.69
N ASP A 34 -2.89 15.86 -11.76
CA ASP A 34 -2.03 16.24 -12.86
C ASP A 34 -2.37 15.46 -14.12
N ASN A 35 -1.96 15.98 -15.28
CA ASN A 35 -2.30 15.38 -16.57
C ASN A 35 -1.68 14.00 -16.79
N ASP A 36 -0.57 13.69 -16.12
CA ASP A 36 0.12 12.40 -16.20
C ASP A 36 -0.44 11.36 -15.21
N GLY A 37 -1.32 11.79 -14.29
CA GLY A 37 -1.93 10.94 -13.27
C GLY A 37 -1.05 10.69 -12.04
N TYR A 38 0.20 11.16 -12.02
CA TYR A 38 1.16 10.87 -10.95
C TYR A 38 1.30 11.97 -9.90
N GLY A 39 0.63 13.10 -10.11
CA GLY A 39 0.54 14.20 -9.15
C GLY A 39 -0.90 14.49 -8.75
N VAL A 40 -1.11 14.85 -7.48
CA VAL A 40 -2.39 15.39 -6.99
C VAL A 40 -2.20 16.57 -6.06
N THR A 41 -3.03 17.60 -6.20
CA THR A 41 -2.97 18.83 -5.41
C THR A 41 -4.21 18.97 -4.54
N ASN A 42 -4.01 19.07 -3.23
CA ASN A 42 -5.07 19.41 -2.29
C ASN A 42 -5.50 20.87 -2.52
N THR A 43 -6.76 21.11 -2.91
CA THR A 43 -7.22 22.45 -3.34
C THR A 43 -7.34 23.47 -2.21
N GLU A 44 -7.43 23.02 -0.96
CA GLU A 44 -7.58 23.90 0.20
C GLU A 44 -6.21 24.36 0.74
N SER A 45 -5.30 23.41 0.93
CA SER A 45 -3.95 23.68 1.46
C SER A 45 -2.94 24.09 0.40
N GLY A 46 -3.18 23.74 -0.87
CA GLY A 46 -2.23 23.93 -1.97
C GLY A 46 -1.06 22.94 -1.98
N VAL A 47 -1.02 21.96 -1.06
CA VAL A 47 0.02 20.94 -1.04
C VAL A 47 -0.13 20.02 -2.25
N HIS A 48 0.97 19.85 -2.98
CA HIS A 48 1.08 18.92 -4.10
C HIS A 48 1.73 17.62 -3.65
N TYR A 49 1.14 16.49 -4.02
CA TYR A 49 1.63 15.16 -3.70
C TYR A 49 1.96 14.42 -4.99
N THR A 50 3.05 13.68 -4.98
CA THR A 50 3.47 12.80 -6.07
C THR A 50 3.36 11.34 -5.63
N ALA A 51 2.95 10.45 -6.52
CA ALA A 51 2.92 9.02 -6.24
C ALA A 51 4.34 8.48 -6.02
N LEU A 52 4.53 7.70 -4.95
CA LEU A 52 5.75 6.90 -4.77
C LEU A 52 5.73 5.69 -5.72
N PRO A 53 6.90 5.12 -6.05
CA PRO A 53 6.99 3.86 -6.75
C PRO A 53 6.20 2.74 -6.04
N PHE A 54 5.71 1.76 -6.79
CA PHE A 54 4.91 0.63 -6.27
C PHE A 54 5.63 -0.27 -5.25
N CYS A 55 6.94 -0.11 -5.06
CA CYS A 55 7.67 -0.72 -3.97
C CYS A 55 7.44 -0.03 -2.62
N PHE A 56 6.59 1.00 -2.55
CA PHE A 56 6.11 1.56 -1.29
C PHE A 56 4.65 1.21 -1.07
N GLU A 57 4.35 0.64 0.08
CA GLU A 57 3.01 0.17 0.44
C GLU A 57 2.64 0.70 1.82
N SER A 58 1.46 1.30 1.96
CA SER A 58 0.98 1.70 3.29
C SER A 58 0.60 0.48 4.13
N ILE A 59 0.82 0.54 5.44
CA ILE A 59 0.29 -0.47 6.38
C ILE A 59 -1.24 -0.44 6.41
N ALA A 60 -1.83 0.76 6.32
CA ALA A 60 -3.27 0.97 6.37
C ALA A 60 -3.64 2.36 5.84
N GLY A 61 -4.90 2.51 5.40
CA GLY A 61 -5.57 3.80 5.33
C GLY A 61 -6.45 4.01 6.56
N ASP A 62 -6.44 5.22 7.11
CA ASP A 62 -7.32 5.62 8.21
C ASP A 62 -8.40 6.59 7.70
N GLU A 63 -8.53 7.76 8.33
CA GLU A 63 -9.52 8.78 7.99
C GLU A 63 -9.32 9.29 6.55
N ALA A 64 -10.40 9.32 5.77
CA ALA A 64 -10.42 9.96 4.46
C ALA A 64 -10.25 11.49 4.60
N VAL A 65 -9.34 12.07 3.83
CA VAL A 65 -9.03 13.51 3.85
C VAL A 65 -9.42 14.24 2.58
N GLY A 66 -9.60 13.51 1.48
CA GLY A 66 -9.91 14.13 0.21
C GLY A 66 -10.31 13.16 -0.88
N GLU A 67 -10.84 13.72 -1.97
CA GLU A 67 -11.23 12.95 -3.14
C GLU A 67 -10.79 13.65 -4.43
N PHE A 68 -10.33 12.85 -5.39
CA PHE A 68 -10.31 13.22 -6.79
C PHE A 68 -11.51 12.57 -7.49
N TYR A 69 -12.20 13.33 -8.36
CA TYR A 69 -13.30 12.81 -9.18
C TYR A 69 -13.15 13.23 -10.64
N ASP A 70 -12.86 12.26 -11.51
CA ASP A 70 -12.97 12.44 -12.95
C ASP A 70 -14.41 12.19 -13.42
N LYS A 71 -15.11 13.29 -13.70
CA LYS A 71 -16.48 13.28 -14.23
C LYS A 71 -16.61 12.64 -15.61
N LYS A 72 -15.55 12.64 -16.42
CA LYS A 72 -15.60 12.07 -17.78
C LYS A 72 -15.50 10.55 -17.75
N ALA A 73 -14.63 10.03 -16.89
CA ALA A 73 -14.43 8.60 -16.70
C ALA A 73 -15.38 7.98 -15.66
N ASP A 74 -16.11 8.82 -14.90
CA ASP A 74 -16.87 8.43 -13.71
C ASP A 74 -16.02 7.67 -12.68
N TYR A 75 -14.81 8.15 -12.47
CA TYR A 75 -13.78 7.51 -11.65
C TYR A 75 -13.45 8.36 -10.42
N ARG A 76 -13.37 7.73 -9.24
CA ARG A 76 -13.10 8.37 -7.95
C ARG A 76 -11.91 7.73 -7.27
N VAL A 77 -11.04 8.56 -6.72
CA VAL A 77 -9.97 8.15 -5.80
C VAL A 77 -10.19 8.87 -4.49
N THR A 78 -10.20 8.12 -3.38
CA THR A 78 -10.24 8.70 -2.04
C THR A 78 -8.84 8.61 -1.44
N TYR A 79 -8.39 9.71 -0.85
CA TYR A 79 -7.11 9.80 -0.16
C TYR A 79 -7.35 9.77 1.35
N HIS A 80 -6.51 9.02 2.05
CA HIS A 80 -6.61 8.74 3.47
C HIS A 80 -5.31 9.11 4.19
N LYS A 81 -5.42 9.36 5.49
CA LYS A 81 -4.25 9.44 6.37
C LYS A 81 -3.57 8.08 6.48
N ILE A 82 -2.25 8.10 6.61
CA ILE A 82 -1.47 6.92 7.01
C ILE A 82 -1.24 6.99 8.53
N PRO A 83 -1.60 5.94 9.31
CA PRO A 83 -1.37 5.94 10.75
C PRO A 83 0.10 6.22 11.12
N GLY A 84 0.31 7.20 11.99
CA GLY A 84 1.65 7.56 12.48
C GLY A 84 2.46 8.47 11.56
N VAL A 85 1.87 8.96 10.47
CA VAL A 85 2.50 9.87 9.52
C VAL A 85 1.75 11.20 9.47
N ASP A 86 2.47 12.30 9.25
CA ASP A 86 1.86 13.61 9.01
C ASP A 86 1.15 13.61 7.64
N PRO A 87 -0.17 13.84 7.57
CA PRO A 87 -0.89 13.91 6.31
C PRO A 87 -0.45 15.08 5.41
N ALA A 88 0.27 16.08 5.94
CA ALA A 88 0.91 17.10 5.13
C ALA A 88 2.17 16.60 4.40
N GLN A 89 2.68 15.41 4.76
CA GLN A 89 3.83 14.77 4.12
C GLN A 89 3.44 13.55 3.30
N TYR A 90 2.55 12.70 3.81
CA TYR A 90 2.15 11.48 3.10
C TYR A 90 0.66 11.20 3.19
N LEU A 91 0.12 10.65 2.10
CA LEU A 91 -1.23 10.14 2.00
C LEU A 91 -1.20 8.76 1.37
N VAL A 92 -2.30 8.01 1.55
CA VAL A 92 -2.52 6.75 0.85
C VAL A 92 -3.84 6.84 0.08
N ASP A 93 -3.88 6.30 -1.13
CA ASP A 93 -5.12 6.17 -1.88
C ASP A 93 -5.90 4.90 -1.50
N SER A 94 -7.10 4.76 -2.06
CA SER A 94 -7.96 3.59 -1.86
C SER A 94 -7.39 2.27 -2.40
N GLU A 95 -6.35 2.31 -3.22
CA GLU A 95 -5.62 1.14 -3.75
C GLU A 95 -4.32 0.86 -2.96
N MET A 96 -4.12 1.55 -1.83
CA MET A 96 -2.93 1.46 -0.97
C MET A 96 -1.65 2.06 -1.58
N GLY A 97 -1.78 2.80 -2.69
CA GLY A 97 -0.70 3.58 -3.28
C GLY A 97 -0.31 4.74 -2.38
N VAL A 98 0.99 4.93 -2.14
CA VAL A 98 1.52 5.97 -1.25
C VAL A 98 1.84 7.23 -2.05
N TRP A 99 1.42 8.37 -1.54
CA TRP A 99 1.64 9.69 -2.13
C TRP A 99 2.42 10.55 -1.15
N TYR A 100 3.42 11.29 -1.62
CA TYR A 100 4.26 12.14 -0.77
C TYR A 100 4.25 13.59 -1.25
N ALA A 101 4.25 14.54 -0.32
CA ALA A 101 4.19 15.96 -0.63
C ALA A 101 5.52 16.48 -1.18
N ASP A 102 5.49 17.05 -2.40
CA ASP A 102 6.65 17.70 -3.00
C ASP A 102 6.71 19.19 -2.62
N ALA A 103 7.77 19.55 -1.89
CA ALA A 103 8.26 20.93 -1.72
C ALA A 103 9.67 20.97 -1.13
N THR A 104 10.08 19.96 -0.35
CA THR A 104 11.42 19.85 0.28
C THR A 104 11.88 18.42 0.61
N LEU A 105 11.01 17.42 0.49
CA LEU A 105 11.29 16.02 0.79
C LEU A 105 11.76 15.31 -0.48
N GLN A 106 12.98 14.78 -0.48
CA GLN A 106 13.36 13.79 -1.48
C GLN A 106 12.55 12.52 -1.25
N ALA A 107 12.18 11.82 -2.33
CA ALA A 107 11.60 10.49 -2.22
C ALA A 107 12.51 9.62 -1.32
N PRO A 108 11.93 8.77 -0.44
CA PRO A 108 12.74 7.97 0.47
C PRO A 108 13.72 7.12 -0.32
N VAL A 109 14.99 7.12 0.11
CA VAL A 109 16.04 6.28 -0.46
C VAL A 109 16.03 4.96 0.32
N PRO A 110 15.55 3.84 -0.25
CA PRO A 110 15.39 2.60 0.48
C PRO A 110 16.69 2.09 1.13
N GLU A 111 17.83 2.33 0.49
CA GLU A 111 19.16 1.97 0.97
C GLU A 111 19.58 2.72 2.23
N ALA A 112 18.95 3.86 2.51
CA ALA A 112 19.22 4.68 3.69
C ALA A 112 18.32 4.33 4.89
N LEU A 113 17.36 3.42 4.73
CA LEU A 113 16.42 3.04 5.79
C LEU A 113 17.09 2.11 6.80
N THR A 114 16.96 2.43 8.09
CA THR A 114 17.34 1.50 9.17
C THR A 114 16.20 0.50 9.43
N PRO A 115 16.40 -0.80 9.16
CA PRO A 115 15.35 -1.79 9.38
C PRO A 115 15.03 -1.92 10.87
N THR A 116 13.75 -1.82 11.22
CA THR A 116 13.22 -2.23 12.52
C THR A 116 12.65 -3.65 12.49
N ALA A 117 12.22 -4.10 11.31
CA ALA A 117 11.82 -5.47 11.04
C ALA A 117 11.85 -5.74 9.53
N LEU A 118 12.07 -7.01 9.17
CA LEU A 118 11.79 -7.53 7.84
C LEU A 118 10.67 -8.56 7.96
N LEU A 119 9.59 -8.34 7.24
CA LEU A 119 8.39 -9.18 7.28
C LEU A 119 8.37 -10.05 6.03
N VAL A 120 8.06 -11.32 6.23
CA VAL A 120 7.71 -12.26 5.15
C VAL A 120 6.21 -12.46 5.21
N CYS A 121 5.53 -12.10 4.14
CA CYS A 121 4.08 -12.13 4.04
C CYS A 121 3.63 -13.12 2.97
N GLU A 122 2.38 -13.58 3.08
CA GLU A 122 1.70 -14.24 1.97
C GLU A 122 1.63 -13.28 0.77
N GLU A 123 1.86 -13.80 -0.44
CA GLU A 123 1.79 -12.98 -1.65
C GLU A 123 0.37 -12.42 -1.85
N GLY A 124 0.27 -11.14 -2.21
CA GLY A 124 -1.01 -10.47 -2.45
C GLY A 124 -1.81 -10.13 -1.19
N ALA A 125 -1.31 -10.47 0.00
CA ALA A 125 -1.91 -10.08 1.26
C ALA A 125 -1.15 -8.92 1.90
N VAL A 126 -1.86 -7.81 2.15
CA VAL A 126 -1.30 -6.64 2.84
C VAL A 126 -0.90 -7.01 4.28
N ASP A 127 -1.70 -7.83 4.96
CA ASP A 127 -1.63 -8.01 6.43
C ASP A 127 -1.27 -9.42 6.92
N VAL A 128 -1.11 -10.41 6.04
CA VAL A 128 -0.82 -11.80 6.45
C VAL A 128 0.69 -11.99 6.60
N VAL A 129 1.22 -11.65 7.78
CA VAL A 129 2.63 -11.84 8.14
C VAL A 129 2.87 -13.28 8.58
N LEU A 130 3.68 -14.01 7.83
CA LEU A 130 4.12 -15.39 8.12
C LEU A 130 5.38 -15.42 8.99
N LEU A 131 6.27 -14.43 8.84
CA LEU A 131 7.49 -14.35 9.62
C LEU A 131 7.89 -12.90 9.86
N ARG A 132 8.34 -12.61 11.08
CA ARG A 132 8.88 -11.30 11.46
C ARG A 132 10.32 -11.48 11.93
N LEU A 133 11.26 -11.02 11.12
CA LEU A 133 12.68 -10.96 11.47
C LEU A 133 12.96 -9.62 12.15
N LEU A 134 13.54 -9.67 13.34
CA LEU A 134 13.94 -8.50 14.11
C LEU A 134 15.46 -8.34 14.09
N PRO A 135 16.02 -7.12 13.93
CA PRO A 135 17.46 -6.90 13.96
C PRO A 135 18.13 -7.42 15.23
N THR A 136 17.45 -7.40 16.37
CA THR A 136 17.98 -7.89 17.65
C THR A 136 18.27 -9.39 17.69
N THR A 137 17.64 -10.17 16.81
CA THR A 137 17.77 -11.64 16.78
C THR A 137 18.18 -12.19 15.42
N HIS A 138 18.03 -11.42 14.35
CA HIS A 138 18.22 -11.85 12.96
C HIS A 138 19.03 -10.85 12.12
N ALA A 139 19.87 -10.02 12.75
CA ALA A 139 20.68 -9.00 12.06
C ALA A 139 21.37 -9.54 10.80
N ALA A 140 22.08 -10.68 10.90
CA ALA A 140 22.83 -11.25 9.78
C ALA A 140 21.94 -11.62 8.57
N VAL A 141 20.75 -12.19 8.83
CA VAL A 141 19.82 -12.58 7.75
C VAL A 141 19.25 -11.35 7.07
N ILE A 142 18.91 -10.32 7.85
CA ILE A 142 18.38 -9.05 7.33
C ILE A 142 19.45 -8.34 6.52
N GLU A 143 20.66 -8.22 7.05
CA GLU A 143 21.81 -7.58 6.38
C GLU A 143 22.13 -8.29 5.07
N GLU A 144 22.24 -9.62 5.07
CA GLU A 144 22.49 -10.41 3.86
C GLU A 144 21.37 -10.21 2.81
N ALA A 145 20.10 -10.24 3.23
CA ALA A 145 18.98 -10.05 2.33
C ALA A 145 18.94 -8.66 1.69
N LEU A 146 19.17 -7.61 2.47
CA LEU A 146 19.16 -6.23 1.98
C LEU A 146 20.39 -5.93 1.13
N THR A 147 21.57 -6.41 1.53
CA THR A 147 22.80 -6.30 0.71
C THR A 147 22.59 -6.95 -0.65
N LEU A 148 22.06 -8.19 -0.65
CA LEU A 148 21.76 -8.88 -1.89
C LEU A 148 20.71 -8.14 -2.73
N TRP A 149 19.66 -7.61 -2.11
CA TRP A 149 18.62 -6.90 -2.83
C TRP A 149 19.11 -5.60 -3.47
N PHE A 150 19.89 -4.79 -2.76
CA PHE A 150 20.34 -3.48 -3.25
C PHE A 150 21.61 -3.57 -4.10
N GLU A 151 22.55 -4.42 -3.74
CA GLU A 151 23.88 -4.49 -4.35
C GLU A 151 24.10 -5.73 -5.22
N GLY A 152 23.18 -6.71 -5.15
CA GLY A 152 23.26 -7.94 -5.94
C GLY A 152 23.19 -7.69 -7.44
N GLU A 153 23.85 -8.58 -8.18
CA GLU A 153 23.85 -8.56 -9.65
C GLU A 153 22.43 -8.86 -10.16
N VAL A 154 21.92 -7.96 -11.00
CA VAL A 154 20.61 -8.12 -11.63
C VAL A 154 20.67 -9.30 -12.59
N THR A 155 19.69 -10.19 -12.47
CA THR A 155 19.56 -11.40 -13.27
C THR A 155 18.14 -11.56 -13.80
N VAL A 156 17.94 -12.57 -14.63
CA VAL A 156 16.63 -12.92 -15.19
C VAL A 156 16.08 -14.12 -14.45
N LYS A 157 14.93 -13.93 -13.79
CA LYS A 157 14.13 -15.03 -13.23
C LYS A 157 13.32 -15.74 -14.33
N PRO A 158 12.89 -16.99 -14.14
CA PRO A 158 12.01 -17.65 -15.11
C PRO A 158 10.69 -16.88 -15.33
N GLU A 159 10.16 -16.96 -16.56
CA GLU A 159 8.88 -16.32 -16.96
C GLU A 159 7.64 -17.09 -16.47
N THR A 160 7.81 -18.35 -16.05
CA THR A 160 6.72 -19.16 -15.50
C THR A 160 6.30 -18.66 -14.11
N ALA A 161 5.14 -19.10 -13.63
CA ALA A 161 4.73 -18.83 -12.26
C ALA A 161 5.71 -19.45 -11.25
N ALA A 162 5.97 -18.75 -10.15
CA ALA A 162 6.77 -19.27 -9.06
C ALA A 162 6.08 -20.47 -8.40
N THR A 163 6.86 -21.45 -7.95
CA THR A 163 6.38 -22.55 -7.10
C THR A 163 5.99 -22.05 -5.71
N LEU A 164 6.69 -21.03 -5.22
CA LEU A 164 6.41 -20.31 -3.99
C LEU A 164 6.62 -18.83 -4.26
N SER A 165 5.75 -17.98 -3.74
CA SER A 165 5.94 -16.53 -3.75
C SER A 165 5.55 -15.93 -2.40
N ARG A 166 6.26 -14.88 -2.01
CA ARG A 166 6.12 -14.17 -0.72
C ARG A 166 6.35 -12.69 -0.94
N GLY A 167 5.56 -11.87 -0.26
CA GLY A 167 5.87 -10.45 -0.10
C GLY A 167 6.96 -10.28 0.96
N ILE A 168 7.97 -9.48 0.67
CA ILE A 168 9.00 -9.06 1.62
C ILE A 168 8.80 -7.59 1.91
N LYS A 169 8.56 -7.25 3.18
CA LYS A 169 8.26 -5.88 3.60
C LYS A 169 9.26 -5.40 4.63
N LEU A 170 9.92 -4.29 4.33
CA LEU A 170 10.87 -3.64 5.20
C LEU A 170 10.16 -2.56 6.02
N ALA A 171 10.13 -2.73 7.34
CA ALA A 171 9.62 -1.73 8.27
C ALA A 171 10.78 -0.89 8.83
N SER A 172 10.63 0.43 8.87
CA SER A 172 11.66 1.36 9.34
C SER A 172 11.01 2.49 10.16
N ALA A 173 11.77 3.07 11.10
CA ALA A 173 11.28 4.18 11.92
C ALA A 173 11.26 5.51 11.13
N GLU A 174 12.06 5.59 10.07
CA GLU A 174 12.17 6.71 9.16
C GLU A 174 10.94 6.83 8.23
N LEU A 175 10.22 5.73 8.01
CA LEU A 175 8.96 5.67 7.27
C LEU A 175 7.88 4.97 8.11
N PRO A 176 7.38 5.61 9.19
CA PRO A 176 6.33 5.01 10.00
C PRO A 176 5.10 4.74 9.12
N GLY A 177 4.42 3.61 9.30
CA GLY A 177 3.19 3.34 8.56
C GLY A 177 3.38 3.00 7.07
N ILE A 178 4.60 2.98 6.54
CA ILE A 178 4.90 2.67 5.14
C ILE A 178 5.99 1.59 5.08
N TYR A 179 5.76 0.56 4.26
CA TYR A 179 6.76 -0.46 3.96
C TYR A 179 7.48 -0.17 2.66
N TYR A 180 8.76 -0.54 2.60
CA TYR A 180 9.43 -0.81 1.34
C TYR A 180 9.31 -2.29 0.99
N CYS A 181 8.81 -2.59 -0.20
CA CYS A 181 8.35 -3.91 -0.61
C CYS A 181 9.14 -4.43 -1.81
N PHE A 182 9.48 -5.71 -1.74
CA PHE A 182 9.91 -6.54 -2.86
C PHE A 182 9.38 -7.95 -2.63
N SER A 183 9.62 -8.87 -3.54
CA SER A 183 9.10 -10.23 -3.48
C SER A 183 10.22 -11.25 -3.37
N PHE A 184 9.93 -12.37 -2.73
CA PHE A 184 10.74 -13.57 -2.79
C PHE A 184 9.98 -14.67 -3.51
N GLY A 185 10.64 -15.42 -4.39
CA GLY A 185 10.00 -16.57 -5.02
C GLY A 185 10.96 -17.66 -5.45
N THR A 186 10.42 -18.86 -5.62
CA THR A 186 11.16 -20.06 -6.01
C THR A 186 10.66 -20.67 -7.32
N TRP A 187 11.57 -21.24 -8.09
CA TRP A 187 11.31 -21.98 -9.34
C TRP A 187 12.08 -23.29 -9.30
N GLY A 188 11.49 -24.30 -8.66
CA GLY A 188 12.22 -25.51 -8.30
C GLY A 188 13.31 -25.19 -7.26
N GLU A 189 14.57 -25.45 -7.60
CA GLU A 189 15.73 -25.22 -6.72
C GLU A 189 16.28 -23.80 -6.78
N GLN A 190 15.80 -22.97 -7.72
CA GLN A 190 16.24 -21.59 -7.87
C GLN A 190 15.36 -20.67 -7.05
N ALA A 191 15.97 -19.65 -6.43
CA ALA A 191 15.27 -18.65 -5.65
C ALA A 191 15.72 -17.25 -6.05
N TYR A 192 14.80 -16.29 -5.98
CA TYR A 192 15.04 -14.91 -6.38
C TYR A 192 14.36 -13.94 -5.43
N PHE A 193 15.01 -12.80 -5.18
CA PHE A 193 14.30 -11.58 -4.82
C PHE A 193 13.97 -10.84 -6.10
N PHE A 194 12.78 -10.27 -6.20
CA PHE A 194 12.35 -9.56 -7.40
C PHE A 194 11.32 -8.47 -7.08
N GLU A 195 11.22 -7.49 -7.97
CA GLU A 195 10.18 -6.47 -7.90
C GLU A 195 9.34 -6.55 -9.20
N MET A 196 8.01 -6.45 -9.05
CA MET A 196 7.07 -6.83 -10.11
C MET A 196 7.01 -5.84 -11.27
N PHE A 197 7.25 -4.54 -11.03
CA PHE A 197 6.98 -3.49 -12.01
C PHE A 197 8.22 -3.02 -12.79
N SER A 198 9.40 -3.02 -12.16
CA SER A 198 10.70 -2.71 -12.75
C SER A 198 11.37 -3.90 -13.41
N GLY A 199 10.98 -5.12 -13.03
CA GLY A 199 11.61 -6.36 -13.51
C GLY A 199 12.98 -6.64 -12.90
N ARG A 200 13.42 -5.88 -11.88
CA ARG A 200 14.63 -6.19 -11.11
C ARG A 200 14.46 -7.56 -10.47
N ALA A 201 15.45 -8.43 -10.64
CA ALA A 201 15.57 -9.68 -9.90
C ALA A 201 17.04 -9.96 -9.55
N VAL A 202 17.27 -10.58 -8.40
CA VAL A 202 18.59 -11.03 -7.93
C VAL A 202 18.48 -12.48 -7.45
N ALA A 203 19.47 -13.31 -7.77
CA ALA A 203 19.48 -14.71 -7.36
C ALA A 203 19.76 -14.84 -5.85
N VAL A 204 18.97 -15.66 -5.16
CA VAL A 204 19.07 -15.88 -3.71
C VAL A 204 19.78 -17.20 -3.43
N PRO A 205 20.91 -17.21 -2.69
CA PRO A 205 21.57 -18.44 -2.28
C PRO A 205 20.67 -19.35 -1.45
N ALA A 206 20.83 -20.66 -1.58
CA ALA A 206 20.00 -21.64 -0.89
C ALA A 206 20.00 -21.48 0.65
N SER A 207 21.14 -21.07 1.23
CA SER A 207 21.27 -20.78 2.67
C SER A 207 20.32 -19.68 3.11
N LEU A 208 20.24 -18.60 2.34
CA LEU A 208 19.37 -17.46 2.62
C LEU A 208 17.90 -17.80 2.29
N ALA A 209 17.65 -18.46 1.15
CA ALA A 209 16.31 -18.85 0.70
C ALA A 209 15.56 -19.71 1.74
N ALA A 210 16.28 -20.55 2.50
CA ALA A 210 15.69 -21.41 3.53
C ALA A 210 14.93 -20.62 4.61
N HIS A 211 15.32 -19.37 4.91
CA HIS A 211 14.62 -18.53 5.88
C HIS A 211 13.24 -18.08 5.39
N PHE A 212 13.07 -17.91 4.08
CA PHE A 212 11.84 -17.43 3.45
C PHE A 212 10.90 -18.57 3.05
N ILE A 213 11.46 -19.73 2.67
CA ILE A 213 10.69 -20.93 2.33
C ILE A 213 9.96 -21.49 3.57
N ASN A 214 10.60 -21.46 4.74
CA ASN A 214 10.09 -22.07 5.96
C ASN A 214 9.29 -21.09 6.85
N ALA A 215 8.96 -19.89 6.35
CA ALA A 215 8.10 -18.95 7.06
C ALA A 215 6.68 -19.55 7.21
N GLN A 216 6.16 -19.57 8.45
CA GLN A 216 4.86 -20.12 8.82
C GLN A 216 4.10 -19.18 9.76
#